data_AF-A0A2G2UVS9-F1
#
_entry.id   AF-A0A2G2UVS9-F1
#
_cell.length_a   1.000
_cell.length_b   1.000
_cell.length_c   1.000
_cell.angle_alpha   90.00
_cell.angle_beta   90.00
_cell.angle_gamma   90.00
#
_symmetry.space_group_name_H-M   'P 1'
#
loop_
_entity.id
_entity.type
_entity.pdbx_description
1 polymer ?
#
loop_
_entity_poly.entity_id
_entity_poly.type
_entity_poly.pdbx_seq_one_letter_code
_entity_poly.pdbx_strand_id
1 'polypeptide(L)'
;MKEWDQFQSWKGICQGGVAFNASYYNRKLIGARYYLKGYEAVDGPLNETRDFRSPRDVDGHGTHAAGTMGGRRIANASAIEDDILAAFNDPIADGVHVLSVSLGSLPRRT
;
A
#
# COMPACT_ATOMS: atom_id res chain seq x y z
N MET A 1 -4.34 5.46 27.66
CA MET A 1 -3.68 4.58 26.67
C MET A 1 -3.83 3.13 27.11
N LYS A 2 -4.92 2.43 26.71
CA LYS A 2 -5.13 0.98 26.92
C LYS A 2 -6.20 0.43 25.95
N GLU A 3 -5.91 0.35 24.65
CA GLU A 3 -6.85 -0.26 23.67
C GLU A 3 -6.15 -0.80 22.39
N TRP A 4 -4.86 -1.16 22.47
CA TRP A 4 -4.08 -1.62 21.30
C TRP A 4 -3.52 -3.05 21.41
N ASP A 5 -3.68 -3.72 22.55
CA ASP A 5 -3.02 -5.01 22.86
C ASP A 5 -3.59 -6.24 22.12
N GLN A 6 -4.49 -6.07 21.14
CA GLN A 6 -5.06 -7.17 20.35
C GLN A 6 -4.12 -7.73 19.27
N PHE A 7 -3.00 -7.06 18.97
CA PHE A 7 -1.96 -7.57 18.07
C PHE A 7 -0.57 -7.44 18.69
N GLN A 8 -0.26 -8.27 19.70
CA GLN A 8 1.06 -8.30 20.36
C GLN A 8 2.24 -8.60 19.42
N SER A 9 1.97 -9.06 18.18
CA SER A 9 2.96 -9.35 17.14
C SER A 9 3.14 -8.26 16.09
N TRP A 10 2.23 -7.28 15.96
CA TRP A 10 2.26 -6.28 14.88
C TRP A 10 3.33 -5.20 15.14
N LYS A 11 4.16 -4.94 14.13
CA LYS A 11 5.29 -3.98 14.21
C LYS A 11 5.26 -2.91 13.11
N GLY A 12 4.22 -2.92 12.27
CA GLY A 12 4.06 -1.96 11.18
C GLY A 12 3.81 -0.53 11.65
N ILE A 13 4.26 0.42 10.82
CA ILE A 13 4.16 1.86 11.10
C ILE A 13 3.01 2.52 10.35
N CYS A 14 2.58 3.66 10.87
CA CYS A 14 1.66 4.59 10.22
C CYS A 14 2.46 5.72 9.55
N GLN A 15 3.06 5.45 8.37
CA GLN A 15 3.90 6.45 7.69
C GLN A 15 3.03 7.61 7.16
N GLY A 16 3.37 8.85 7.55
CA GLY A 16 2.73 10.05 7.03
C GLY A 16 3.34 10.54 5.72
N GLY A 17 2.64 11.45 5.03
CA GLY A 17 3.12 12.13 3.84
C GLY A 17 2.10 13.09 3.23
N VAL A 18 2.34 13.53 1.99
CA VAL A 18 1.44 14.43 1.25
C VAL A 18 0.03 13.82 1.15
N ALA A 19 -0.98 14.60 1.56
CA ALA A 19 -2.39 14.19 1.60
C ALA A 19 -2.70 12.89 2.41
N PHE A 20 -1.80 12.43 3.28
CA PHE A 20 -2.00 11.22 4.09
C PHE A 20 -1.36 11.37 5.48
N ASN A 21 -2.20 11.53 6.51
CA ASN A 21 -1.74 11.77 7.89
C ASN A 21 -2.31 10.74 8.88
N ALA A 22 -1.94 10.87 10.16
CA ALA A 22 -2.29 9.93 11.23
C ALA A 22 -3.79 9.64 11.36
N SER A 23 -4.70 10.56 11.00
CA SER A 23 -6.16 10.36 11.15
C SER A 23 -6.79 9.39 10.15
N TYR A 24 -6.09 9.01 9.08
CA TYR A 24 -6.58 8.00 8.11
C TYR A 24 -6.43 6.57 8.64
N TYR A 25 -5.53 6.34 9.60
CA TYR A 25 -5.30 5.03 10.22
C TYR A 25 -6.38 4.68 11.24
N ASN A 26 -6.72 3.39 11.33
CA ASN A 26 -7.83 2.90 12.15
C ASN A 26 -7.71 1.39 12.39
N ARG A 27 -8.65 0.78 13.13
CA ARG A 27 -8.67 -0.68 13.42
C ARG A 27 -8.87 -1.60 12.18
N LYS A 28 -8.84 -1.06 10.96
CA LYS A 28 -8.80 -1.83 9.70
C LYS A 28 -7.58 -1.50 8.85
N LEU A 29 -7.19 -0.22 8.75
CA LEU A 29 -5.89 0.19 8.18
C LEU A 29 -4.91 0.46 9.32
N ILE A 30 -4.20 -0.59 9.75
CA ILE A 30 -3.35 -0.62 10.96
C ILE A 30 -1.88 -0.22 10.72
N GLY A 31 -1.53 0.09 9.48
CA GLY A 31 -0.21 0.56 9.07
C GLY A 31 -0.14 0.67 7.54
N ALA A 32 0.76 1.51 7.04
CA ALA A 32 1.02 1.72 5.62
C ALA A 32 2.38 2.41 5.44
N ARG A 33 3.06 2.09 4.33
CA ARG A 33 4.42 2.53 4.00
C ARG A 33 4.52 2.85 2.50
N TYR A 34 5.48 3.68 2.09
CA TYR A 34 5.76 3.96 0.67
C TYR A 34 7.27 4.07 0.40
N TYR A 35 7.72 3.70 -0.80
CA TYR A 35 9.15 3.45 -1.10
C TYR A 35 9.60 4.06 -2.44
N LEU A 36 9.89 5.36 -2.45
CA LEU A 36 10.30 6.06 -3.67
C LEU A 36 11.77 5.81 -4.07
N LYS A 37 12.63 5.40 -3.13
CA LYS A 37 14.10 5.28 -3.36
C LYS A 37 14.50 4.36 -4.52
N GLY A 38 13.69 3.35 -4.84
CA GLY A 38 13.93 2.47 -5.98
C GLY A 38 13.60 3.15 -7.31
N TYR A 39 12.38 3.67 -7.41
CA TYR A 39 11.90 4.48 -8.54
C TYR A 39 12.81 5.68 -8.81
N GLU A 40 13.11 6.49 -7.80
CA GLU A 40 13.89 7.72 -7.97
C GLU A 40 15.38 7.47 -8.34
N ALA A 41 15.86 6.24 -8.19
CA ALA A 41 17.19 5.82 -8.64
C ALA A 41 17.22 5.31 -10.10
N VAL A 42 16.07 5.09 -10.73
CA VAL A 42 15.93 4.60 -12.12
C VAL A 42 15.30 5.67 -13.02
N ASP A 43 14.15 6.20 -12.62
CA ASP A 43 13.30 7.10 -13.42
C ASP A 43 13.45 8.58 -13.02
N GLY A 44 14.18 8.86 -11.94
CA GLY A 44 14.42 10.21 -11.42
C GLY A 44 13.32 10.70 -10.45
N PRO A 45 13.37 11.98 -10.03
CA PRO A 45 12.51 12.49 -8.96
C PRO A 45 11.02 12.30 -9.23
N LEU A 46 10.26 11.91 -8.19
CA LEU A 46 8.81 11.71 -8.31
C LEU A 46 8.12 12.97 -8.84
N ASN A 47 7.24 12.79 -9.83
CA ASN A 47 6.42 13.89 -10.34
C ASN A 47 5.22 14.15 -9.40
N GLU A 48 5.43 15.01 -8.42
CA GLU A 48 4.46 15.38 -7.38
C GLU A 48 3.20 16.13 -7.91
N THR A 49 3.07 16.33 -9.23
CA THR A 49 1.82 16.78 -9.86
C THR A 49 0.89 15.62 -10.28
N ARG A 50 1.38 14.38 -10.24
CA ARG A 50 0.66 13.16 -10.66
C ARG A 50 0.56 12.10 -9.56
N ASP A 51 1.45 12.14 -8.57
CA ASP A 51 1.54 11.16 -7.50
C ASP A 51 1.99 11.82 -6.18
N PHE A 52 1.91 11.12 -5.06
CA PHE A 52 2.15 11.65 -3.72
C PHE A 52 3.38 11.04 -3.06
N ARG A 53 4.16 11.87 -2.35
CA ARG A 53 5.12 11.37 -1.34
C ARG A 53 4.37 10.92 -0.08
N SER A 54 3.58 9.85 -0.17
CA SER A 54 2.84 9.23 0.93
C SER A 54 2.33 7.82 0.58
N PRO A 55 1.72 7.06 1.52
CA PRO A 55 1.01 5.82 1.21
C PRO A 55 -0.35 6.01 0.50
N ARG A 56 -0.60 7.16 -0.13
CA ARG A 56 -1.83 7.44 -0.87
C ARG A 56 -1.72 6.85 -2.28
N ASP A 57 -2.53 5.82 -2.53
CA ASP A 57 -2.86 5.39 -3.89
C ASP A 57 -3.54 6.52 -4.66
N VAL A 58 -3.10 6.73 -5.90
CA VAL A 58 -3.59 7.72 -6.88
C VAL A 58 -4.13 7.07 -8.17
N ASP A 59 -3.74 5.82 -8.43
CA ASP A 59 -4.16 5.02 -9.58
C ASP A 59 -5.49 4.31 -9.29
N GLY A 60 -5.54 3.57 -8.19
CA GLY A 60 -6.67 2.77 -7.76
C GLY A 60 -6.38 1.26 -7.67
N HIS A 61 -5.33 0.74 -8.32
CA HIS A 61 -4.97 -0.69 -8.26
C HIS A 61 -4.79 -1.18 -6.83
N GLY A 62 -3.94 -0.51 -6.05
CA GLY A 62 -3.66 -0.89 -4.67
C GLY A 62 -4.92 -0.87 -3.82
N THR A 63 -5.81 0.09 -4.06
CA THR A 63 -7.13 0.20 -3.42
C THR A 63 -8.08 -0.93 -3.82
N HIS A 64 -8.11 -1.33 -5.10
CA HIS A 64 -8.92 -2.45 -5.56
C HIS A 64 -8.41 -3.80 -5.02
N ALA A 65 -7.11 -4.07 -5.14
CA ALA A 65 -6.51 -5.31 -4.64
C ALA A 65 -6.68 -5.44 -3.11
N ALA A 66 -6.50 -4.36 -2.35
CA ALA A 66 -6.76 -4.34 -0.91
C ALA A 66 -8.27 -4.45 -0.57
N GLY A 67 -9.14 -3.85 -1.39
CA GLY A 67 -10.60 -3.99 -1.29
C GLY A 67 -11.07 -5.42 -1.55
N THR A 68 -10.44 -6.13 -2.48
CA THR A 68 -10.76 -7.53 -2.82
C THR A 68 -10.22 -8.50 -1.78
N MET A 69 -8.96 -8.35 -1.33
CA MET A 69 -8.38 -9.21 -0.29
C MET A 69 -9.05 -8.99 1.08
N GLY A 70 -9.38 -7.73 1.42
CA GLY A 70 -9.67 -7.35 2.80
C GLY A 70 -10.78 -6.32 2.99
N GLY A 71 -11.53 -5.94 1.96
CA GLY A 71 -12.58 -4.93 2.06
C GLY A 71 -13.72 -5.30 3.02
N ARG A 72 -14.57 -4.30 3.31
CA ARG A 72 -15.90 -4.56 3.88
C ARG A 72 -16.85 -4.88 2.72
N ARG A 73 -17.87 -5.72 2.97
CA ARG A 73 -18.93 -5.94 1.99
C ARG A 73 -19.67 -4.61 1.74
N ILE A 74 -19.75 -4.23 0.47
CA ILE A 74 -20.50 -3.08 -0.06
C ILE A 74 -21.39 -3.63 -1.18
N ALA A 75 -22.63 -3.16 -1.29
CA ALA A 75 -23.51 -3.55 -2.39
C ALA A 75 -23.12 -2.80 -3.68
N ASN A 76 -23.17 -3.49 -4.82
CA ASN A 76 -22.99 -2.92 -6.17
C ASN A 76 -21.62 -2.22 -6.40
N ALA A 77 -20.52 -2.97 -6.29
CA ALA A 77 -19.15 -2.47 -6.52
C ALA A 77 -18.42 -3.23 -7.65
N SER A 78 -17.49 -2.54 -8.34
CA SER A 78 -16.61 -3.04 -9.42
C SER A 78 -15.39 -2.12 -9.60
N ALA A 79 -14.27 -2.60 -10.18
CA ALA A 79 -13.03 -1.83 -10.44
C ALA A 79 -12.04 -2.54 -11.41
N ILE A 80 -10.89 -1.89 -11.67
CA ILE A 80 -9.80 -2.22 -12.62
C ILE A 80 -8.43 -1.73 -12.06
N GLU A 81 -7.29 -2.07 -12.70
CA GLU A 81 -5.94 -2.15 -12.06
C GLU A 81 -4.74 -1.89 -13.03
N ASP A 82 -3.68 -1.15 -12.62
CA ASP A 82 -2.32 -1.06 -13.23
C ASP A 82 -1.13 -0.88 -12.20
N ASP A 83 0.13 -0.67 -12.65
CA ASP A 83 1.42 -1.27 -12.16
C ASP A 83 2.16 -0.77 -10.84
N ILE A 84 3.52 -0.74 -10.80
CA ILE A 84 4.36 -1.05 -9.59
C ILE A 84 5.74 -0.30 -9.45
N LEU A 85 6.73 -0.57 -8.55
CA LEU A 85 7.19 -1.76 -7.77
C LEU A 85 8.12 -1.41 -6.56
N ALA A 86 7.97 -2.02 -5.34
CA ALA A 86 9.01 -1.95 -4.27
C ALA A 86 8.93 -2.87 -3.00
N ALA A 87 7.80 -3.49 -2.65
CA ALA A 87 7.44 -3.69 -1.21
C ALA A 87 7.44 -5.15 -0.66
N PHE A 88 8.60 -5.81 -0.53
CA PHE A 88 8.66 -7.24 -0.10
C PHE A 88 9.23 -7.53 1.30
N ASN A 89 10.24 -6.78 1.78
CA ASN A 89 10.95 -7.13 3.03
C ASN A 89 10.23 -6.62 4.30
N ASP A 90 9.86 -5.34 4.32
CA ASP A 90 9.19 -4.68 5.46
C ASP A 90 7.90 -5.39 5.93
N PRO A 91 6.99 -5.89 5.06
CA PRO A 91 5.78 -6.59 5.52
C PRO A 91 6.09 -7.83 6.38
N ILE A 92 7.17 -8.55 6.07
CA ILE A 92 7.61 -9.73 6.82
C ILE A 92 8.11 -9.32 8.21
N ALA A 93 8.87 -8.22 8.30
CA ALA A 93 9.33 -7.65 9.56
C ALA A 93 8.18 -7.08 10.42
N ASP A 94 7.14 -6.56 9.77
CA ASP A 94 5.92 -6.01 10.40
C ASP A 94 5.01 -7.09 11.01
N GLY A 95 5.19 -8.35 10.59
CA GLY A 95 4.40 -9.49 11.05
C GLY A 95 3.11 -9.72 10.25
N VAL A 96 3.11 -9.45 8.93
CA VAL A 96 1.99 -9.89 8.09
C VAL A 96 1.91 -11.42 8.04
N HIS A 97 0.69 -11.96 8.14
CA HIS A 97 0.44 -13.41 8.09
C HIS A 97 0.25 -13.92 6.65
N VAL A 98 -0.15 -13.03 5.74
CA VAL A 98 -0.38 -13.26 4.30
C VAL A 98 0.01 -11.99 3.55
N LEU A 99 0.60 -12.13 2.37
CA LEU A 99 0.93 -11.03 1.46
C LEU A 99 0.22 -11.26 0.11
N SER A 100 -0.52 -10.26 -0.38
CA SER A 100 -1.17 -10.31 -1.70
C SER A 100 -0.50 -9.33 -2.67
N VAL A 101 -0.31 -9.77 -3.92
CA VAL A 101 0.66 -9.21 -4.87
C VAL A 101 0.12 -9.40 -6.30
N SER A 102 -0.68 -8.45 -6.81
CA SER A 102 -1.34 -8.53 -8.13
C SER A 102 -0.45 -7.99 -9.27
N LEU A 103 0.68 -8.66 -9.55
CA LEU A 103 1.78 -8.13 -10.38
C LEU A 103 2.18 -9.09 -11.52
N GLY A 104 2.59 -8.57 -12.68
CA GLY A 104 3.22 -9.40 -13.72
C GLY A 104 3.67 -8.63 -14.97
N SER A 105 4.87 -8.94 -15.48
CA SER A 105 5.38 -8.39 -16.73
C SER A 105 5.02 -9.27 -17.93
N LEU A 106 4.62 -8.65 -19.05
CA LEU A 106 4.44 -9.36 -20.31
C LEU A 106 5.80 -9.82 -20.87
N PRO A 107 5.90 -11.05 -21.43
CA PRO A 107 7.13 -11.51 -22.06
C PRO A 107 7.46 -10.61 -23.26
N ARG A 108 8.71 -10.14 -23.33
CA ARG A 108 9.20 -9.40 -24.51
C ARG A 108 9.07 -10.29 -25.74
N ARG A 109 8.29 -9.86 -26.73
CA ARG A 109 8.30 -10.46 -28.06
C ARG A 109 9.64 -10.11 -28.71
N THR A 110 10.44 -11.14 -28.95
CA THR A 110 11.63 -11.13 -29.81
C THR A 110 11.21 -11.23 -31.27
#